data_AF-A0A1H0ES76-F1
#
_entry.id   AF-A0A1H0ES76-F1
#
_cell.length_a   1.000
_cell.length_b   1.000
_cell.length_c   1.000
_cell.angle_alpha   90.00
_cell.angle_beta   90.00
_cell.angle_gamma   90.00
#
_symmetry.space_group_name_H-M   'P 1'
#
loop_
_entity.id
_entity.type
_entity.pdbx_description
1 polymer ?
#
loop_
_entity_poly.entity_id
_entity_poly.type
_entity_poly.pdbx_seq_one_letter_code
_entity_poly.pdbx_strand_id
1 'polypeptide(L)' 'MEVIETKRGRKTIHRLDTSQVDQLDEISGDEQLALVWCETHRKWEWHWIDRAELNDN' A
#
# COMPACT_ATOMS: atom_id res chain seq x y z
N MET A 1 -4.42 -6.60 -1.97
CA MET A 1 -5.04 -5.80 -0.89
C MET A 1 -5.83 -4.63 -1.49
N GLU A 2 -6.92 -4.19 -0.85
CA GLU A 2 -7.64 -2.97 -1.23
C GLU A 2 -7.55 -1.93 -0.11
N VAL A 3 -7.14 -0.70 -0.44
CA VAL A 3 -7.03 0.42 0.50
C VAL A 3 -7.94 1.56 0.05
N ILE A 4 -8.67 2.16 0.99
CA ILE A 4 -9.58 3.28 0.70
C ILE A 4 -8.88 4.59 1.07
N GLU A 5 -8.50 5.37 0.05
CA GLU A 5 -8.03 6.73 0.24
C GLU A 5 -9.21 7.70 0.15
N THR A 6 -9.35 8.61 1.13
CA THR A 6 -10.31 9.72 1.04
C THR A 6 -9.58 11.02 0.80
N LYS A 7 -9.69 11.57 -0.42
CA LYS A 7 -9.06 12.83 -0.81
C LYS A 7 -10.09 13.84 -1.27
N ARG A 8 -10.15 14.99 -0.59
CA ARG A 8 -11.11 16.10 -0.88
C ARG A 8 -12.58 15.63 -0.92
N GLY A 9 -12.96 14.73 -0.02
CA GLY A 9 -14.32 14.18 0.04
C GLY A 9 -14.65 13.13 -1.03
N ARG A 10 -13.71 12.77 -1.90
CA ARG A 10 -13.84 11.64 -2.82
C ARG A 10 -13.09 10.44 -2.26
N LYS A 11 -13.76 9.29 -2.27
CA LYS A 11 -13.16 8.00 -1.89
C LYS A 11 -12.66 7.32 -3.16
N THR A 12 -11.40 6.89 -3.15
CA THR A 12 -10.79 6.08 -4.20
C THR A 12 -10.37 4.75 -3.57
N ILE A 13 -10.68 3.65 -4.25
CA ILE A 13 -10.24 2.32 -3.83
C ILE A 13 -8.97 1.99 -4.63
N HIS A 14 -7.86 1.85 -3.92
CA HIS A 14 -6.57 1.46 -4.47
C HIS A 14 -6.43 -0.05 -4.33
N ARG A 15 -6.31 -0.76 -5.46
CA ARG A 15 -5.97 -2.18 -5.46
C ARG A 15 -4.45 -2.30 -5.50
N LEU A 16 -3.86 -2.74 -4.40
CA LEU A 16 -2.43 -2.87 -4.18
C LEU A 16 -2.03 -4.34 -4.32
N ASP A 17 -0.96 -4.60 -5.06
CA ASP A 17 -0.32 -5.91 -5.15
C ASP A 17 0.84 -5.98 -4.16
N THR A 18 0.57 -6.48 -2.95
CA THR A 18 1.54 -6.58 -1.85
C THR A 18 2.63 -7.61 -2.08
N SER A 19 2.53 -8.42 -3.15
CA SER A 19 3.62 -9.29 -3.60
C SER A 19 4.67 -8.53 -4.42
N GLN A 20 4.31 -7.36 -4.95
CA GLN A 20 5.18 -6.48 -5.72
C GLN A 20 5.51 -5.25 -4.89
N VAL A 21 6.60 -5.33 -4.15
CA VAL A 21 7.15 -4.24 -3.32
C VAL A 21 8.55 -3.91 -3.81
N ASP A 22 8.78 -2.64 -4.15
CA ASP A 22 10.07 -2.15 -4.64
C ASP A 22 10.96 -1.67 -3.49
N GLN A 23 10.39 -0.92 -2.55
CA GLN A 23 11.13 -0.31 -1.44
C GLN A 23 10.33 -0.33 -0.14
N LEU A 24 11.05 -0.39 0.98
CA LEU A 24 10.53 -0.21 2.33
C LEU A 24 11.22 1.01 2.94
N ASP A 25 10.47 1.80 3.69
CA ASP A 25 10.96 3.00 4.35
C ASP A 25 10.65 2.96 5.87
N GLU A 26 9.72 3.77 6.35
CA GLU A 26 9.42 3.89 7.79
C GLU A 26 8.55 2.75 8.35
N ILE A 27 8.78 2.39 9.62
CA ILE A 27 7.92 1.49 10.40
C ILE A 27 7.16 2.32 11.44
N SER A 28 5.86 2.12 11.54
CA SER A 28 5.00 2.78 12.53
C SER A 28 4.03 1.76 13.15
N GLY A 29 4.32 1.34 14.38
CA GLY A 29 3.54 0.29 15.04
C GLY A 29 3.62 -1.04 14.26
N ASP A 30 2.46 -1.55 13.86
CA ASP A 30 2.33 -2.78 13.08
C ASP A 30 2.32 -2.54 11.56
N GLU A 31 2.46 -1.29 11.13
CA GLU A 31 2.50 -0.91 9.71
C GLU A 31 3.92 -0.62 9.23
N GLN A 32 4.16 -0.88 7.96
CA GLN A 32 5.38 -0.54 7.23
C GLN A 32 4.99 0.33 6.03
N LEU A 33 5.66 1.47 5.88
CA LEU A 33 5.60 2.29 4.69
C LEU A 33 6.36 1.57 3.57
N ALA A 34 5.64 1.22 2.51
CA ALA A 34 6.16 0.43 1.40
C ALA A 34 5.79 1.07 0.06
N LEU A 35 6.73 1.06 -0.88
CA LEU A 35 6.52 1.41 -2.27
C LEU A 35 5.99 0.16 -2.98
N VAL A 36 4.68 0.11 -3.17
CA VAL A 36 3.95 -1.05 -3.67
C VAL A 36 3.32 -0.75 -5.04
N TRP A 37 3.15 -1.78 -5.86
CA TRP A 37 2.46 -1.62 -7.14
C TRP A 37 0.96 -1.40 -6.93
N CYS A 38 0.45 -0.26 -7.38
CA CYS A 38 -0.98 0.02 -7.39
C CYS A 38 -1.57 -0.30 -8.77
N GLU A 39 -2.43 -1.31 -8.85
CA GLU A 39 -3.13 -1.69 -10.09
C GLU A 39 -4.13 -0.62 -10.55
N THR A 40 -4.77 0.08 -9.61
CA THR A 40 -5.73 1.16 -9.92
C THR A 40 -5.07 2.29 -10.69
N HIS A 41 -3.84 2.67 -10.33
CA HIS A 41 -3.11 3.76 -10.98
C HIS A 41 -2.00 3.30 -11.93
N ARG A 42 -1.75 1.98 -12.00
CA ARG A 42 -0.70 1.33 -12.80
C ARG A 42 0.67 1.98 -12.61
N LYS A 43 1.02 2.23 -11.35
CA LYS A 43 2.30 2.82 -10.95
C LYS A 43 2.65 2.40 -9.53
N TRP A 44 3.91 2.61 -9.17
CA TRP A 44 4.40 2.50 -7.80
C TRP A 44 3.86 3.64 -6.93
N GLU A 45 3.32 3.28 -5.76
CA GLU A 45 2.78 4.23 -4.80
C GLU A 45 3.21 3.87 -3.38
N TRP A 46 3.50 4.88 -2.58
CA TRP A 46 3.77 4.70 -1.16
C TRP A 46 2.46 4.50 -0.40
N HIS A 47 2.35 3.37 0.29
CA HIS A 47 1.22 3.07 1.17
C HIS A 47 1.74 2.51 2.49
N TRP A 48 1.03 2.84 3.58
CA TRP A 48 1.19 2.14 4.85
C TRP A 48 0.46 0.81 4.75
N ILE A 49 1.19 -0.28 4.97
CA ILE A 49 0.68 -1.64 4.84
C ILE A 49 0.94 -2.37 6.15
N ASP A 50 -0.04 -3.11 6.63
CA ASP A 50 0.14 -3.99 7.78
C ASP A 50 1.29 -4.97 7.50
N ARG A 51 2.23 -5.07 8.44
CA ARG A 51 3.43 -5.90 8.27
C ARG A 51 3.09 -7.39 8.15
N ALA A 52 1.97 -7.85 8.69
CA ALA A 52 1.51 -9.21 8.48
C ALA A 52 1.18 -9.48 7.00
N GLU A 53 0.62 -8.50 6.29
CA GLU A 53 0.26 -8.61 4.86
C GLU A 53 1.50 -8.59 3.93
N LEU A 54 2.63 -8.05 4.40
CA LEU A 54 3.90 -8.07 3.68
C LEU A 54 4.71 -9.36 3.90
N ASN A 55 4.54 -10.01 5.04
CA ASN A 55 5.30 -11.20 5.43
C ASN A 55 4.64 -12.53 5.02
N ASP A 56 3.39 -12.52 4.55
CA ASP A 56 2.66 -13.73 4.14
C ASP A 56 2.99 -14.20 2.70
N ASN A 57 4.16 -13.82 2.16
CA ASN A 57 4.59 -14.12 0.80
C ASN A 57 5.89 -14.94 0.74
#